data_AF-A0A5C8V108-F1
#
_entry.id   AF-A0A5C8V108-F1
#
_cell.length_a   1.000
_cell.length_b   1.000
_cell.length_c   1.000
_cell.angle_alpha   90.00
_cell.angle_beta   90.00
_cell.angle_gamma   90.00
#
_symmetry.space_group_name_H-M   'P 1'
#
loop_
_entity.id
_entity.type
_entity.pdbx_description
1 polymer ?
#
loop_
_entity_poly.entity_id
_entity_poly.type
_entity_poly.pdbx_seq_one_letter_code
_entity_poly.pdbx_strand_id
1 'polypeptide(L)'
;MSPRSSARTGETGTTARDGAATSVLPGIGFSAKQLLEVAVVLLGASLSLGAILASGPALLAGIVGTVVIGIGASVGICRALGLPPRMAILVACGNAICGNSAIAAVAPVIGAQPKDIAAAIAFTAVLGVLMVLGL
;
A
#
# COMPACT_ATOMS: atom_id res chain seq x y z
N MET A 1 -7.38 46.43 12.38
CA MET A 1 -8.34 45.56 11.67
C MET A 1 -7.74 44.16 11.60
N SER A 2 -7.94 43.38 12.66
CA SER A 2 -7.85 41.92 12.61
C SER A 2 -9.25 41.41 12.32
N PRO A 3 -9.36 40.21 11.73
CA PRO A 3 -10.08 39.17 12.45
C PRO A 3 -9.26 37.89 12.58
N ARG A 4 -9.26 37.37 13.81
CA ARG A 4 -8.92 35.99 14.19
C ARG A 4 -10.08 35.05 13.79
N SER A 5 -9.76 33.75 13.81
CA SER A 5 -10.55 32.70 14.49
C SER A 5 -11.44 31.78 13.64
N SER A 6 -11.01 30.51 13.61
CA SER A 6 -11.83 29.34 13.96
C SER A 6 -12.75 28.70 12.91
N ALA A 7 -12.25 27.63 12.29
CA ALA A 7 -12.82 26.26 12.32
C ALA A 7 -12.08 25.43 11.26
N ARG A 8 -11.28 24.41 11.56
CA ARG A 8 -11.64 23.16 12.26
C ARG A 8 -10.31 22.39 12.45
N THR A 9 -9.71 22.39 13.64
CA THR A 9 -9.82 21.30 14.63
C THR A 9 -9.63 19.92 14.01
N GLY A 10 -8.41 19.37 14.12
CA GLY A 10 -8.14 17.99 13.68
C GLY A 10 -6.71 17.44 13.85
N GLU A 11 -5.69 18.22 14.22
CA GLU A 11 -4.30 17.71 14.24
C GLU A 11 -3.52 17.95 15.55
N THR A 12 -4.22 18.11 16.68
CA THR A 12 -3.61 18.01 18.02
C THR A 12 -3.35 16.55 18.40
N GLY A 13 -2.53 15.87 17.60
CA GLY A 13 -2.04 14.50 17.83
C GLY A 13 -0.56 14.27 17.46
N THR A 14 0.16 15.29 16.99
CA THR A 14 1.53 15.13 16.42
C THR A 14 2.60 16.04 17.05
N THR A 15 2.24 17.03 17.86
CA THR A 15 3.19 18.05 18.35
C THR A 15 4.23 17.58 19.38
N ALA A 16 4.15 16.34 19.87
CA ALA A 16 5.17 15.76 20.75
C ALA A 16 6.32 15.06 19.99
N ARG A 17 6.19 14.82 18.68
CA ARG A 17 7.22 14.13 17.85
C ARG A 17 8.09 15.08 17.02
N ASP A 18 7.68 16.34 16.86
CA ASP A 18 8.24 17.25 15.85
C ASP A 18 9.61 17.86 16.21
N GLY A 19 10.01 17.85 17.49
CA GLY A 19 11.30 18.38 17.94
C GLY A 19 12.52 17.54 17.50
N ALA A 20 12.34 16.24 17.28
CA ALA A 20 13.38 15.33 16.78
C ALA A 20 13.19 14.95 15.30
N ALA A 21 11.96 15.05 14.78
CA ALA A 21 11.61 14.60 13.43
C ALA A 21 12.13 15.54 12.33
N THR A 22 12.21 16.85 12.55
CA THR A 22 12.54 17.83 11.49
C THR A 22 13.91 17.64 10.84
N SER A 23 14.90 17.10 11.57
CA SER A 23 16.22 16.78 11.02
C SER A 23 16.25 15.47 10.21
N VAL A 24 15.39 14.50 10.55
CA VAL A 24 15.34 13.18 9.88
C VAL A 24 14.33 13.10 8.74
N LEU A 25 13.35 14.00 8.66
CA LEU A 25 12.38 14.10 7.55
C LEU A 25 13.01 14.02 6.14
N PRO A 26 14.06 14.79 5.82
CA PRO A 26 14.72 14.69 4.51
C PRO A 26 15.37 13.31 4.26
N GLY A 27 15.90 12.67 5.31
CA GLY A 27 16.47 11.33 5.22
C GLY A 27 15.42 10.23 4.96
N ILE A 28 14.23 10.37 5.54
CA ILE A 28 13.11 9.43 5.32
C ILE A 28 12.66 9.48 3.84
N GLY A 29 12.54 10.69 3.28
CA GLY A 29 12.19 10.87 1.87
C GLY A 29 13.22 10.28 0.91
N PHE A 30 14.51 10.46 1.21
CA PHE A 30 15.60 9.86 0.42
C PHE A 30 15.53 8.32 0.43
N SER A 31 15.37 7.71 1.61
CA SER A 31 15.31 6.25 1.72
C SER A 31 14.04 5.67 1.11
N ALA A 32 12.88 6.27 1.35
CA ALA A 32 11.60 5.76 0.85
C ALA A 32 11.49 5.83 -0.68
N LYS A 33 12.20 6.76 -1.32
CA LYS A 33 12.17 6.92 -2.77
C LYS A 33 13.42 6.36 -3.43
N GLN A 34 14.58 6.95 -3.16
CA GLN A 34 15.83 6.63 -3.86
C GLN A 34 16.28 5.19 -3.58
N LEU A 35 16.31 4.80 -2.30
CA LEU A 35 16.81 3.48 -1.89
C LEU A 35 15.83 2.37 -2.31
N LEU A 36 14.52 2.64 -2.18
CA LEU A 36 13.49 1.70 -2.61
C LEU A 36 13.51 1.48 -4.13
N GLU A 37 13.66 2.54 -4.93
CA GLU A 37 13.70 2.44 -6.39
C GLU A 37 14.96 1.68 -6.84
N VAL A 38 16.11 1.93 -6.23
CA VAL A 38 17.34 1.16 -6.45
C VAL A 38 17.14 -0.31 -6.09
N ALA A 39 16.52 -0.62 -4.93
CA ALA A 39 16.25 -1.99 -4.53
C ALA A 39 15.33 -2.73 -5.50
N VAL A 40 14.28 -2.07 -6.02
CA VAL A 40 13.37 -2.66 -7.01
C VAL A 40 14.08 -2.91 -8.35
N VAL A 41 14.94 -2.00 -8.79
CA VAL A 41 15.75 -2.18 -10.01
C VAL A 41 16.73 -3.35 -9.85
N LEU A 42 17.42 -3.44 -8.70
CA LEU A 42 18.30 -4.57 -8.41
C LEU A 42 17.53 -5.89 -8.31
N LEU A 43 16.33 -5.89 -7.71
CA LEU A 43 15.45 -7.06 -7.66
C LEU A 43 15.07 -7.52 -9.07
N GLY A 44 14.79 -6.58 -9.97
CA GLY A 44 14.57 -6.84 -11.40
C GLY A 44 15.79 -7.42 -12.12
N ALA A 45 16.99 -6.93 -11.81
CA ALA A 45 18.23 -7.46 -12.38
C ALA A 45 18.60 -8.85 -11.82
N SER A 46 18.23 -9.12 -10.56
CA SER A 46 18.47 -10.40 -9.87
C SER A 46 17.49 -11.50 -10.28
N LEU A 47 16.30 -11.13 -10.76
CA LEU A 47 15.38 -12.04 -11.44
C LEU A 47 16.11 -12.64 -12.65
N SER A 48 16.34 -13.94 -12.62
CA SER A 48 17.11 -14.67 -13.62
C SER A 48 16.60 -14.37 -15.03
N LEU A 49 17.40 -13.65 -15.83
CA LEU A 49 17.11 -13.44 -17.25
C LEU A 49 16.94 -14.78 -17.98
N GLY A 50 17.62 -15.83 -17.52
CA GLY A 50 17.44 -17.19 -18.04
C GLY A 50 16.05 -17.78 -17.78
N ALA A 51 15.46 -17.53 -16.61
CA ALA A 51 14.08 -17.96 -16.31
C ALA A 51 13.05 -17.21 -17.18
N ILE A 52 13.28 -15.91 -17.39
CA ILE A 52 12.47 -15.06 -18.28
C ILE A 52 12.60 -15.48 -19.75
N LEU A 53 13.80 -15.85 -20.22
CA LEU A 53 13.98 -16.30 -21.61
C LEU A 53 13.41 -17.70 -21.86
N ALA A 54 13.56 -18.64 -20.93
CA ALA A 54 13.09 -20.01 -21.08
C ALA A 54 11.57 -20.14 -20.95
N SER A 55 10.96 -19.34 -20.07
CA SER A 55 9.56 -19.51 -19.66
C SER A 55 8.76 -18.22 -19.76
N GLY A 56 9.28 -17.17 -20.39
CA GLY A 56 8.73 -15.80 -20.40
C GLY A 56 7.19 -15.69 -20.36
N PRO A 57 6.45 -16.34 -21.29
CA PRO A 57 5.00 -16.30 -21.26
C PRO A 57 4.36 -17.08 -20.09
N ALA A 58 4.95 -18.21 -19.67
CA ALA A 58 4.46 -18.99 -18.53
C ALA A 58 4.69 -18.28 -17.18
N LEU A 59 5.83 -17.59 -17.02
CA LEU A 59 6.10 -16.74 -15.86
C LEU A 59 5.11 -15.57 -15.78
N LEU A 60 4.92 -14.88 -16.90
CA LEU A 60 3.99 -13.76 -16.97
C LEU A 60 2.54 -14.22 -16.71
N ALA A 61 2.13 -15.32 -17.32
CA ALA A 61 0.82 -15.92 -17.09
C ALA A 61 0.63 -16.37 -15.63
N GLY A 62 1.67 -16.92 -14.99
CA GLY A 62 1.65 -17.32 -13.58
C GLY A 62 1.50 -16.13 -12.63
N ILE A 63 2.23 -15.03 -12.88
CA ILE A 63 2.12 -13.80 -12.09
C ILE A 63 0.72 -13.20 -12.25
N VAL A 64 0.28 -12.98 -13.49
CA VAL A 64 -1.05 -12.42 -13.76
C VAL A 64 -2.14 -13.33 -13.20
N GLY A 65 -2.03 -14.64 -13.37
CA GLY A 65 -2.98 -15.62 -12.84
C GLY A 65 -3.06 -15.57 -11.32
N THR A 66 -1.92 -15.59 -10.63
CA THR A 66 -1.88 -15.53 -9.15
C THR A 66 -2.44 -14.21 -8.63
N VAL A 67 -2.11 -13.08 -9.27
CA VAL A 67 -2.65 -11.76 -8.89
C VAL A 67 -4.17 -11.71 -9.12
N VAL A 68 -4.67 -12.18 -10.26
CA VAL A 68 -6.11 -12.19 -10.56
C VAL A 68 -6.86 -13.09 -9.58
N ILE A 69 -6.35 -14.29 -9.30
CA ILE A 69 -6.94 -15.21 -8.33
C ILE A 69 -6.90 -14.59 -6.92
N GLY A 70 -5.77 -14.00 -6.52
CA GLY A 70 -5.59 -13.35 -5.23
C GLY A 70 -6.53 -12.16 -5.02
N ILE A 71 -6.67 -11.30 -6.04
CA ILE A 71 -7.63 -10.19 -6.03
C ILE A 71 -9.07 -10.73 -5.98
N GLY A 72 -9.42 -11.70 -6.83
CA GLY A 72 -10.77 -12.28 -6.85
C GLY A 72 -11.17 -12.90 -5.51
N ALA A 73 -10.28 -13.70 -4.91
CA ALA A 73 -10.50 -14.31 -3.61
C ALA A 73 -10.60 -13.24 -2.50
N SER A 74 -9.68 -12.26 -2.49
CA SER A 74 -9.67 -11.19 -1.50
C SER A 74 -10.93 -10.31 -1.59
N VAL A 75 -11.36 -9.96 -2.80
CA VAL A 75 -12.62 -9.21 -3.01
C VAL A 75 -13.81 -10.03 -2.54
N GLY A 76 -13.85 -11.34 -2.83
CA GLY A 76 -14.90 -12.23 -2.32
C GLY A 76 -15.00 -12.21 -0.79
N ILE A 77 -13.86 -12.35 -0.11
CA ILE A 77 -13.76 -12.31 1.35
C ILE A 77 -14.16 -10.94 1.90
N CYS A 78 -13.63 -9.85 1.35
CA CYS A 78 -13.97 -8.49 1.78
C CYS A 78 -15.45 -8.16 1.58
N ARG A 79 -16.07 -8.67 0.51
CA ARG A 79 -17.52 -8.53 0.28
C ARG A 79 -18.33 -9.35 1.27
N ALA A 80 -17.89 -10.57 1.62
CA ALA A 80 -18.52 -11.38 2.66
C ALA A 80 -18.46 -10.70 4.04
N LEU A 81 -17.41 -9.92 4.30
CA LEU A 81 -17.25 -9.10 5.51
C LEU A 81 -18.05 -7.78 5.47
N GLY A 82 -18.78 -7.50 4.38
CA GLY A 82 -19.63 -6.31 4.25
C GLY A 82 -18.88 -5.00 4.00
N LEU A 83 -17.62 -5.05 3.53
CA LEU A 83 -16.85 -3.83 3.26
C LEU A 83 -17.40 -3.06 2.05
N PRO A 84 -17.29 -1.71 2.06
CA PRO A 84 -17.59 -0.89 0.89
C PRO A 84 -16.76 -1.33 -0.32
N PRO A 85 -17.32 -1.32 -1.54
CA PRO A 85 -16.65 -1.86 -2.72
C PRO A 85 -15.30 -1.18 -3.01
N ARG A 86 -15.18 0.12 -2.72
CA ARG A 86 -13.93 0.87 -2.91
C ARG A 86 -12.83 0.39 -1.95
N MET A 87 -13.17 0.27 -0.66
CA MET A 87 -12.24 -0.22 0.37
C MET A 87 -11.84 -1.68 0.11
N ALA A 88 -12.78 -2.53 -0.31
CA ALA A 88 -12.50 -3.92 -0.65
C ALA A 88 -11.48 -4.06 -1.79
N ILE A 89 -11.59 -3.23 -2.83
CA ILE A 89 -10.64 -3.23 -3.96
C ILE A 89 -9.25 -2.73 -3.51
N LEU A 90 -9.20 -1.68 -2.68
CA LEU A 90 -7.93 -1.17 -2.12
C LEU A 90 -7.21 -2.25 -1.31
N VAL A 91 -7.91 -2.91 -0.39
CA VAL A 91 -7.35 -3.99 0.44
C VAL A 91 -6.92 -5.17 -0.43
N ALA A 92 -7.74 -5.59 -1.40
CA ALA A 92 -7.43 -6.70 -2.28
C ALA A 92 -6.17 -6.44 -3.12
N CYS A 93 -6.04 -5.27 -3.73
CA CYS A 93 -4.83 -4.88 -4.47
C CYS A 93 -3.61 -4.78 -3.54
N GLY A 94 -3.80 -4.22 -2.35
CA GLY A 94 -2.74 -4.15 -1.34
C GLY A 94 -2.22 -5.53 -0.96
N ASN A 95 -3.11 -6.47 -0.67
CA ASN A 95 -2.74 -7.81 -0.22
C ASN A 95 -2.17 -8.70 -1.33
N ALA A 96 -2.63 -8.54 -2.57
CA ALA A 96 -2.23 -9.40 -3.69
C ALA A 96 -0.94 -8.97 -4.41
N ILE A 97 -0.54 -7.69 -4.31
CA ILE A 97 0.58 -7.13 -5.09
C ILE A 97 1.80 -6.92 -4.18
N CYS A 98 1.86 -5.79 -3.48
CA CYS A 98 3.04 -5.41 -2.68
C CYS A 98 2.69 -4.52 -1.47
N GLY A 99 1.45 -4.55 -0.98
CA GLY A 99 1.00 -3.78 0.19
C GLY A 99 0.62 -2.33 -0.11
N ASN A 100 1.05 -1.40 0.75
CA ASN A 100 0.57 -0.02 0.76
C ASN A 100 0.92 0.77 -0.51
N SER A 101 2.02 0.42 -1.19
CA SER A 101 2.39 1.04 -2.48
C SER A 101 1.34 0.78 -3.56
N ALA A 102 0.73 -0.41 -3.57
CA ALA A 102 -0.36 -0.73 -4.48
C ALA A 102 -1.64 0.05 -4.14
N ILE A 103 -1.93 0.23 -2.85
CA ILE A 103 -3.06 1.04 -2.38
C ILE A 103 -2.92 2.49 -2.85
N ALA A 104 -1.73 3.08 -2.70
CA ALA A 104 -1.46 4.45 -3.14
C ALA A 104 -1.56 4.63 -4.66
N ALA A 105 -1.14 3.62 -5.44
CA ALA A 105 -1.24 3.66 -6.90
C ALA A 105 -2.68 3.51 -7.41
N VAL A 106 -3.49 2.64 -6.78
CA VAL A 106 -4.87 2.33 -7.22
C VAL A 106 -5.88 3.36 -6.70
N ALA A 107 -5.62 4.00 -5.56
CA ALA A 107 -6.49 5.01 -4.96
C ALA A 107 -6.97 6.11 -5.93
N PRO A 108 -6.11 6.81 -6.69
CA PRO A 108 -6.56 7.81 -7.65
C PRO A 108 -7.31 7.21 -8.85
N VAL A 109 -6.98 5.96 -9.26
CA VAL A 109 -7.61 5.28 -10.40
C VAL A 109 -9.09 4.98 -10.13
N ILE A 110 -9.44 4.61 -8.90
CA ILE A 110 -10.82 4.27 -8.51
C ILE A 110 -11.58 5.43 -7.84
N GLY A 111 -10.96 6.61 -7.72
CA GLY A 111 -11.56 7.76 -7.02
C GLY A 111 -11.81 7.49 -5.53
N ALA A 112 -10.88 6.84 -4.84
CA ALA A 112 -11.00 6.52 -3.42
C ALA A 112 -10.94 7.78 -2.54
N GLN A 113 -11.78 7.84 -1.51
CA GLN A 113 -11.69 8.93 -0.54
C GLN A 113 -10.52 8.68 0.43
N PRO A 114 -9.88 9.72 0.99
CA PRO A 114 -8.79 9.58 1.97
C PRO A 114 -9.14 8.68 3.15
N LYS A 115 -10.42 8.70 3.58
CA LYS A 115 -10.96 7.83 4.62
C LYS A 115 -10.91 6.35 4.25
N ASP A 116 -11.20 6.02 2.98
CA ASP A 116 -11.22 4.64 2.47
C ASP A 116 -9.78 4.12 2.34
N ILE A 117 -8.85 4.99 1.92
CA ILE A 117 -7.41 4.69 1.81
C ILE A 117 -6.83 4.39 3.20
N ALA A 118 -7.07 5.28 4.16
CA ALA A 118 -6.59 5.11 5.54
C ALA A 118 -7.18 3.84 6.19
N ALA A 119 -8.48 3.59 5.99
CA ALA A 119 -9.13 2.37 6.47
C ALA A 119 -8.53 1.11 5.83
N ALA A 120 -8.27 1.13 4.53
CA ALA A 120 -7.66 0.01 3.82
C ALA A 120 -6.23 -0.29 4.33
N ILE A 121 -5.42 0.74 4.55
CA ILE A 121 -4.07 0.61 5.12
C ILE A 121 -4.13 0.01 6.53
N ALA A 122 -5.02 0.54 7.38
CA ALA A 122 -5.18 0.04 8.74
C ALA A 122 -5.62 -1.44 8.76
N PHE A 123 -6.58 -1.80 7.91
CA PHE A 123 -7.06 -3.18 7.80
C PHE A 123 -5.95 -4.13 7.32
N THR A 124 -5.16 -3.70 6.33
CA THR A 124 -4.01 -4.48 5.82
C THR A 124 -2.94 -4.67 6.90
N ALA A 125 -2.67 -3.65 7.72
CA ALA A 125 -1.75 -3.77 8.85
C ALA A 125 -2.26 -4.76 9.92
N VAL A 126 -3.56 -4.71 10.25
CA VAL A 126 -4.18 -5.66 11.19
C VAL A 126 -4.08 -7.10 10.65
N LEU A 127 -4.39 -7.31 9.36
CA LEU A 127 -4.23 -8.62 8.73
C LEU A 127 -2.79 -9.13 8.77
N GLY A 128 -1.81 -8.25 8.51
CA GLY A 128 -0.39 -8.61 8.57
C GLY A 128 0.05 -9.01 9.98
N VAL A 129 -0.35 -8.25 10.99
CA VAL A 129 -0.08 -8.58 12.41
C VAL A 129 -0.74 -9.91 12.79
N LEU A 130 -1.99 -10.12 12.38
CA LEU A 130 -2.70 -11.37 12.63
C LEU A 130 -1.99 -12.57 11.99
N MET A 131 -1.46 -12.41 10.77
CA MET A 131 -0.73 -13.46 10.08
C MET A 131 0.58 -13.81 10.81
N VAL A 132 1.33 -12.79 11.26
CA VAL A 132 2.56 -12.99 12.03
C VAL A 132 2.31 -13.65 13.38
N LEU A 133 1.22 -13.29 14.09
CA LEU A 133 0.86 -13.89 15.38
C LEU A 133 0.28 -15.30 15.25
N GLY A 134 -0.36 -15.59 14.11
CA GLY A 134 -0.95 -16.89 13.84
C GLY A 134 0.04 -17.93 13.28
N LEU A 135 1.23 -17.50 12.86
CA LEU A 135 2.33 -18.34 12.40
C LEU A 135 3.30 -18.65 13.54
#